data_AF-A0A3N5IVX2-F1
#
_entry.id   AF-A0A3N5IVX2-F1
#
_cell.length_a   1.000
_cell.length_b   1.000
_cell.length_c   1.000
_cell.angle_alpha   90.00
_cell.angle_beta   90.00
_cell.angle_gamma   90.00
#
_symmetry.space_group_name_H-M   'P 1'
#
loop_
_entity.id
_entity.type
_entity.pdbx_description
1 polymer ?
#
loop_
_entity_poly.entity_id
_entity_poly.type
_entity_poly.pdbx_seq_one_letter_code
_entity_poly.pdbx_strand_id
1 'polypeptide(L)' 'MPGAVIGGLDQWATLRDGTPEAAMAQARDAVAQTGGTGLIVGPGCVLTMNTPDDNVAAAIRALGGPLKPVPGIKPNR' A
#
# COMPACT_ATOMS: atom_id res chain seq x y z
N MET A 1 15.41 -20.79 -7.12
CA MET A 1 14.06 -20.98 -6.54
C MET A 1 13.31 -19.67 -6.69
N PRO A 2 12.12 -19.64 -7.28
CA PRO A 2 11.30 -18.42 -7.29
C PRO A 2 10.77 -18.17 -5.87
N GLY A 3 10.86 -16.92 -5.42
CA GLY A 3 10.39 -16.48 -4.10
C GLY A 3 9.81 -15.08 -4.20
N ALA A 4 9.16 -14.63 -3.14
CA ALA A 4 8.63 -13.28 -3.04
C ALA A 4 9.04 -12.63 -1.72
N VAL A 5 9.28 -11.32 -1.77
CA VAL A 5 9.42 -10.46 -0.59
C VAL A 5 8.10 -9.76 -0.31
N ILE A 6 7.84 -9.44 0.96
CA ILE A 6 6.67 -8.67 1.37
C ILE A 6 7.12 -7.39 2.07
N GLY A 7 6.53 -6.25 1.69
CA GLY A 7 6.85 -4.95 2.27
C GLY A 7 6.84 -3.82 1.24
N GLY A 8 7.66 -2.79 1.48
CA GLY A 8 7.84 -1.66 0.57
C GLY A 8 7.10 -0.38 0.96
N LEU A 9 6.27 -0.41 2.01
CA LEU A 9 5.60 0.78 2.55
C LEU A 9 6.00 1.03 4.02
N ASP A 10 6.32 2.28 4.34
CA ASP A 10 6.56 2.68 5.73
C ASP A 10 5.22 2.82 6.48
N GLN A 11 5.05 2.04 7.55
CA GLN A 11 3.80 2.02 8.30
C GLN A 11 3.51 3.30 9.10
N TRP A 12 4.54 4.04 9.51
CA TRP A 12 4.42 5.18 10.42
C TRP A 12 4.41 6.49 9.63
N ALA A 13 5.53 6.80 8.98
CA ALA A 13 5.74 8.06 8.28
C ALA A 13 4.93 8.17 6.99
N THR A 14 4.64 7.07 6.31
CA THR A 14 3.91 7.11 5.02
C THR A 14 2.46 6.69 5.16
N LEU A 15 2.21 5.50 5.69
CA LEU A 15 0.83 4.99 5.77
C LEU A 15 0.01 5.72 6.84
N ARG A 16 0.54 5.91 8.04
CA ARG A 16 -0.22 6.51 9.16
C ARG A 16 -0.20 8.04 9.14
N ASP A 17 0.99 8.64 9.08
CA ASP A 17 1.17 10.09 9.26
C ASP A 17 1.40 10.84 7.92
N GLY A 18 1.51 10.09 6.81
CA GLY A 18 1.78 10.63 5.49
C GLY A 18 0.52 10.90 4.64
N THR A 19 0.74 11.12 3.35
CA THR A 19 -0.33 11.44 2.38
C THR A 19 -0.59 10.28 1.41
N PRO A 20 -1.76 10.29 0.73
CA PRO A 20 -2.05 9.32 -0.32
C PRO A 20 -0.97 9.25 -1.40
N GLU A 21 -0.43 10.39 -1.81
CA GLU A 21 0.61 10.51 -2.83
C GLU A 21 1.92 9.86 -2.38
N ALA A 22 2.28 10.01 -1.11
CA ALA A 22 3.46 9.36 -0.54
C ALA A 22 3.31 7.82 -0.55
N ALA A 23 2.13 7.32 -0.19
CA ALA A 23 1.83 5.88 -0.26
C ALA A 23 1.88 5.35 -1.70
N MET A 24 1.37 6.11 -2.67
CA MET A 24 1.48 5.77 -4.10
C MET A 24 2.94 5.74 -4.57
N ALA A 25 3.75 6.72 -4.15
CA ALA A 25 5.15 6.82 -4.52
C ALA A 25 5.95 5.61 -4.01
N GLN A 26 5.78 5.25 -2.73
CA GLN A 26 6.45 4.07 -2.16
C GLN A 26 5.99 2.76 -2.80
N ALA A 27 4.69 2.61 -3.11
CA ALA A 27 4.19 1.42 -3.80
C ALA A 27 4.86 1.24 -5.17
N ARG A 28 5.01 2.33 -5.94
CA ARG A 28 5.69 2.31 -7.25
C ARG A 28 7.18 2.06 -7.12
N ASP A 29 7.81 2.64 -6.09
CA ASP A 29 9.22 2.43 -5.82
C ASP A 29 9.51 0.96 -5.46
N ALA A 30 8.69 0.33 -4.62
CA ALA A 30 8.81 -1.09 -4.31
C ALA A 30 8.74 -1.98 -5.58
N VAL A 31 7.81 -1.67 -6.49
CA VAL A 31 7.72 -2.34 -7.79
C VAL A 31 8.98 -2.12 -8.62
N ALA A 32 9.51 -0.89 -8.66
CA ALA A 32 10.72 -0.57 -9.40
C ALA A 32 11.96 -1.30 -8.86
N GLN A 33 12.13 -1.35 -7.54
CA GLN A 33 13.25 -2.04 -6.87
C GLN A 33 13.28 -3.55 -7.16
N THR A 34 12.12 -4.16 -7.42
CA THR A 34 11.98 -5.61 -7.67
C THR A 34 11.79 -5.97 -9.15
N GLY A 35 11.74 -4.96 -10.03
CA GLY A 35 11.36 -5.16 -11.44
C GLY A 35 9.97 -5.77 -11.60
N GLY A 36 9.09 -5.60 -10.61
CA GLY A 36 7.72 -6.14 -10.59
C GLY A 36 7.60 -7.66 -10.43
N THR A 37 8.68 -8.38 -10.11
CA THR A 37 8.67 -9.84 -9.95
C THR A 37 9.04 -10.23 -8.52
N GLY A 38 8.27 -11.15 -7.92
CA GLY A 38 8.55 -11.63 -6.57
C GLY A 38 8.29 -10.58 -5.48
N LEU A 39 7.24 -9.77 -5.62
CA LEU A 39 6.87 -8.73 -4.65
C LEU A 39 5.40 -8.86 -4.22
N ILE A 40 5.17 -8.74 -2.92
CA ILE A 40 3.87 -8.47 -2.32
C ILE A 40 3.98 -7.11 -1.60
N VAL A 41 3.30 -6.09 -2.12
CA VAL A 41 3.34 -4.76 -1.51
C VAL A 41 2.55 -4.77 -0.21
N GLY A 42 3.17 -4.29 0.86
CA GLY A 42 2.55 -4.17 2.18
C GLY A 42 3.34 -3.27 3.12
N PRO A 43 2.82 -3.00 4.33
CA PRO A 43 3.58 -2.32 5.37
C PRO A 43 4.82 -3.14 5.75
N GLY A 44 5.90 -2.46 6.16
CA GLY A 44 7.12 -3.12 6.64
C GLY A 44 6.93 -3.90 7.95
N CYS A 45 5.84 -3.67 8.68
CA CYS A 45 5.51 -4.41 9.90
C CYS A 45 4.00 -4.66 10.02
N VAL A 46 3.23 -3.66 10.46
CA VAL A 46 1.79 -3.77 10.68
C VAL A 46 1.06 -2.57 10.11
N LEU A 47 -0.21 -2.75 9.74
CA LEU A 47 -1.13 -1.65 9.45
C LEU A 47 -1.78 -1.21 10.76
N THR A 48 -1.59 0.04 11.16
CA THR A 48 -2.13 0.54 12.43
C THR A 48 -3.62 0.86 12.31
N MET A 49 -4.39 0.71 13.39
CA MET A 49 -5.84 0.97 13.39
C MET A 49 -6.21 2.42 13.04
N ASN A 50 -5.29 3.37 13.21
CA ASN A 50 -5.50 4.78 12.91
C ASN A 50 -4.88 5.19 11.56
N THR A 51 -4.44 4.23 10.74
CA THR A 51 -4.00 4.49 9.37
C THR A 51 -5.19 4.95 8.53
N PRO A 52 -5.12 6.12 7.86
CA PRO A 52 -6.18 6.57 6.98
C PRO A 52 -6.43 5.61 5.82
N ASP A 53 -7.70 5.28 5.57
CA ASP A 53 -8.10 4.40 4.47
C ASP A 53 -7.68 4.95 3.10
N ASP A 54 -7.67 6.28 2.93
CA ASP A 54 -7.26 6.94 1.70
C ASP A 54 -5.79 6.64 1.34
N ASN A 55 -4.90 6.55 2.32
CA ASN A 55 -3.50 6.23 2.11
C ASN A 55 -3.35 4.78 1.60
N VAL A 56 -4.10 3.85 2.18
CA VAL A 56 -4.13 2.44 1.74
C VAL A 56 -4.77 2.31 0.36
N ALA A 57 -5.89 3.00 0.14
CA ALA A 57 -6.60 2.98 -1.12
C ALA A 57 -5.75 3.53 -2.26
N ALA A 58 -4.96 4.58 -2.00
CA ALA A 58 -4.06 5.18 -2.97
C ALA A 58 -2.94 4.22 -3.38
N ALA A 59 -2.33 3.48 -2.43
CA ALA A 59 -1.36 2.43 -2.75
C ALA A 59 -1.97 1.34 -3.64
N ILE A 60 -3.18 0.86 -3.33
CA ILE A 60 -3.88 -0.16 -4.14
C ILE A 60 -4.17 0.37 -5.55
N ARG A 61 -4.68 1.60 -5.68
CA ARG A 61 -4.96 2.26 -6.96
C ARG A 61 -3.68 2.45 -7.79
N ALA A 62 -2.56 2.80 -7.17
CA ALA A 62 -1.27 2.97 -7.85
C ALA A 62 -0.77 1.67 -8.50
N LEU A 63 -1.13 0.52 -7.93
CA LEU A 63 -0.79 -0.82 -8.44
C LEU A 63 -1.86 -1.37 -9.41
N GLY A 64 -2.93 -0.61 -9.69
CA GLY A 64 -4.02 -1.04 -10.56
C GLY A 64 -4.97 -2.08 -9.94
N GLY A 65 -4.90 -2.28 -8.62
CA GLY A 65 -5.74 -3.26 -7.92
C GLY A 65 -7.18 -2.76 -7.71
N PRO A 66 -8.18 -3.65 -7.73
CA PRO A 66 -9.54 -3.29 -7.37
C PRO A 66 -9.66 -3.05 -5.87
N LEU A 67 -10.28 -1.94 -5.47
CA LEU A 67 -10.72 -1.74 -4.09
C LEU A 67 -11.94 -2.62 -3.85
N LYS A 68 -11.75 -3.73 -3.12
CA LYS A 68 -12.90 -4.47 -2.61
C LYS A 68 -13.56 -3.63 -1.52
N PRO A 69 -14.89 -3.43 -1.55
CA PRO A 69 -15.58 -2.76 -0.45
C PRO A 69 -15.32 -3.56 0.82
N VAL A 70 -14.60 -2.95 1.76
CA VAL A 70 -14.40 -3.53 3.09
C VAL A 70 -15.74 -3.37 3.82
N PRO A 71 -16.33 -4.45 4.35
CA PRO A 71 -17.57 -4.34 5.13
C PRO A 71 -17.42 -3.27 6.23
N GLY A 72 -18.20 -2.18 6.13
CA GLY A 72 -18.15 -1.05 7.07
C GLY A 72 -17.56 0.26 6.52
N ILE A 73 -16.84 0.23 5.39
CA ILE A 73 -16.31 1.42 4.72
C ILE A 73 -17.27 1.82 3.59
N LYS A 74 -17.95 2.96 3.73
CA LYS A 74 -18.76 3.53 2.63
C LYS A 74 -17.80 4.04 1.55
N PRO A 75 -17.94 3.64 0.28
CA PRO A 75 -17.18 4.28 -0.79
C PRO A 75 -17.56 5.77 -0.79
N ASN A 76 -16.57 6.65 -0.75
CA ASN A 76 -16.82 8.08 -0.87
C ASN A 76 -17.48 8.33 -2.25
N ARG A 77 -18.63 9.00 -2.21
CA ARG A 77 -19.46 9.30 -3.38
C ARG A 77 -18.81 10.38 -4.23
#